data_AF-A0A432RYN2-F1
#
_entry.id   AF-A0A432RYN2-F1
#
_cell.length_a   1.000
_cell.length_b   1.000
_cell.length_c   1.000
_cell.angle_alpha   90.00
_cell.angle_beta   90.00
_cell.angle_gamma   90.00
#
_symmetry.space_group_name_H-M   'P 1'
#
loop_
_entity.id
_entity.type
_entity.pdbx_description
1 polymer ?
#
loop_
_entity_poly.entity_id
_entity_poly.type
_entity_poly.pdbx_seq_one_letter_code
_entity_poly.pdbx_strand_id
1 'polypeptide(L)'
;YKKSPLHAIFFTIQLLSLAGVPISAGFTSKAVAFYAGVDAGLWPIILIAALNSALAVAYYVWIMKHIYFDEPVDGTQAKITITPGSLIGQLILLAGTIYFGVFAAPVFVSTLGL
;
A
#
# COMPACT_ATOMS: atom_id res chain seq x y z
N TYR A 1 6.93 14.45 -8.90
CA TYR A 1 5.61 15.12 -8.88
C TYR A 1 5.40 16.11 -10.03
N LYS A 2 6.43 16.91 -10.43
CA LYS A 2 6.36 17.99 -11.43
C LYS A 2 5.74 17.61 -12.81
N LYS A 3 5.73 16.32 -13.18
CA LYS A 3 5.20 15.84 -14.46
C LYS A 3 3.71 15.46 -14.44
N SER A 4 3.21 14.97 -13.31
CA SER A 4 1.82 14.49 -13.16
C SER A 4 1.46 14.40 -11.67
N PRO A 5 0.89 15.48 -11.09
CA PRO A 5 0.64 15.55 -9.65
C PRO A 5 -0.43 14.54 -9.20
N LEU A 6 -1.46 14.31 -10.01
CA LEU A 6 -2.53 13.35 -9.71
C LEU A 6 -2.00 11.92 -9.59
N HIS A 7 -1.24 11.44 -10.58
CA HIS A 7 -0.69 10.09 -10.55
C HIS A 7 0.30 9.89 -9.38
N ALA A 8 1.07 10.92 -9.02
CA ALA A 8 1.97 10.88 -7.87
C ALA A 8 1.20 10.72 -6.54
N ILE A 9 0.06 11.41 -6.39
CA ILE A 9 -0.81 11.28 -5.22
C ILE A 9 -1.41 9.88 -5.15
N PHE A 10 -2.00 9.37 -6.24
CA PHE A 10 -2.55 8.01 -6.28
C PHE A 10 -1.50 6.96 -5.92
N PHE A 11 -0.29 7.08 -6.50
CA PHE A 11 0.81 6.15 -6.20
C PHE A 11 1.26 6.24 -4.75
N THR A 12 1.30 7.44 -4.18
CA THR A 12 1.63 7.67 -2.77
C THR A 12 0.60 7.03 -1.85
N ILE A 13 -0.70 7.17 -2.16
CA ILE A 13 -1.76 6.49 -1.39
C ILE A 13 -1.61 4.97 -1.49
N GLN A 14 -1.24 4.44 -2.66
CA GLN A 14 -1.02 3.01 -2.82
C GLN A 14 0.23 2.50 -2.08
N LEU A 15 1.32 3.28 -2.06
CA LEU A 15 2.49 2.98 -1.23
C LEU A 15 2.15 3.00 0.25
N LEU A 16 1.32 3.96 0.66
CA LEU A 16 0.86 4.07 2.04
C LEU A 16 -0.07 2.90 2.43
N SER A 17 -0.88 2.42 1.49
CA SER A 17 -1.64 1.19 1.65
C SER A 17 -0.73 -0.02 1.87
N LEU A 18 0.32 -0.13 1.05
CA LEU A 18 1.29 -1.22 1.14
C LEU A 18 2.15 -1.16 2.43
N ALA A 19 2.39 0.06 2.94
CA ALA A 19 2.99 0.29 4.25
C ALA A 19 2.10 -0.27 5.37
N GLY A 20 0.78 -0.29 5.17
CA GLY A 20 -0.19 -0.87 6.11
C GLY A 20 -0.88 0.20 6.95
N VAL A 21 -1.39 1.26 6.33
CA VAL A 21 -2.22 2.24 7.05
C VAL A 21 -3.60 1.64 7.37
N PRO A 22 -4.18 1.85 8.57
CA PRO A 22 -5.36 1.14 9.07
C PRO A 22 -6.58 1.11 8.15
N ILE A 23 -6.78 2.14 7.32
CA ILE A 23 -7.92 2.24 6.38
C ILE A 23 -7.68 1.53 5.03
N SER A 24 -6.55 0.85 4.88
CA SER A 24 -6.11 0.26 3.61
C SER A 24 -6.13 -1.26 3.62
N ALA A 25 -6.39 -1.85 2.45
CA ALA A 25 -6.34 -3.30 2.26
C ALA A 25 -4.99 -3.93 2.67
N GLY A 26 -3.88 -3.19 2.55
CA GLY A 26 -2.55 -3.67 2.94
C GLY A 26 -2.32 -3.77 4.45
N PHE A 27 -3.11 -3.08 5.27
CA PHE A 27 -3.13 -3.30 6.72
C PHE A 27 -3.90 -4.56 7.07
N THR A 28 -5.12 -4.69 6.54
CA THR A 28 -5.99 -5.84 6.84
C THR A 28 -5.33 -7.16 6.44
N SER A 29 -4.66 -7.22 5.29
CA SER A 29 -3.94 -8.43 4.87
C SER A 29 -2.83 -8.86 5.85
N LYS A 30 -2.03 -7.92 6.35
CA LYS A 30 -0.98 -8.20 7.34
C LYS A 30 -1.55 -8.57 8.70
N ALA A 31 -2.61 -7.89 9.14
CA ALA A 31 -3.28 -8.18 10.40
C ALA A 31 -3.86 -9.61 10.40
N VAL A 32 -4.49 -10.03 9.30
CA VAL A 32 -4.99 -11.39 9.10
C VAL A 32 -3.85 -12.41 9.13
N ALA A 33 -2.76 -12.15 8.40
CA ALA A 33 -1.60 -13.04 8.38
C ALA A 33 -0.93 -13.18 9.75
N PHE A 34 -0.82 -12.09 10.52
CA PHE A 34 -0.27 -12.13 11.87
C PHE A 34 -1.19 -12.86 12.83
N TYR A 35 -2.49 -12.61 12.79
CA TYR A 35 -3.46 -13.32 13.62
C TYR A 35 -3.42 -14.83 13.35
N ALA A 36 -3.46 -15.25 12.08
CA ALA A 36 -3.37 -16.66 11.69
C ALA A 36 -2.05 -17.30 12.14
N GLY A 37 -0.95 -16.54 12.08
CA GLY A 37 0.34 -16.99 12.59
C GLY A 37 0.35 -17.18 14.11
N VAL A 38 -0.26 -16.26 14.87
CA VAL A 38 -0.38 -16.35 16.33
C VAL A 38 -1.24 -17.54 16.72
N ASP A 39 -2.40 -17.71 16.08
CA ASP A 39 -3.33 -18.81 16.32
C ASP A 39 -2.69 -20.18 16.02
N ALA A 40 -1.85 -20.25 14.99
CA ALA A 40 -1.05 -21.44 14.67
C ALA A 40 0.20 -21.63 15.57
N GLY A 41 0.48 -20.72 16.51
CA GLY A 41 1.65 -20.78 17.41
C GLY A 41 3.00 -20.52 16.73
N LEU A 42 3.01 -19.97 15.52
CA LEU A 42 4.20 -19.81 14.66
C LEU A 42 5.00 -18.53 14.97
N TRP A 43 5.39 -18.35 16.24
CA TRP A 43 6.09 -17.15 16.71
C TRP A 43 7.34 -16.73 15.91
N PRO A 44 8.24 -17.64 15.47
CA PRO A 44 9.41 -17.24 14.69
C PRO A 44 9.04 -16.62 13.33
N ILE A 45 7.99 -17.14 12.69
CA ILE A 45 7.54 -16.67 11.37
C ILE A 45 6.90 -15.29 11.50
N ILE A 46 6.12 -15.06 12.56
CA ILE A 46 5.51 -13.76 12.84
C ILE A 46 6.59 -12.70 13.08
N LEU A 47 7.65 -13.03 13.83
CA LEU A 47 8.75 -12.11 14.07
C LEU A 47 9.44 -11.70 12.75
N ILE A 48 9.74 -12.67 11.89
CA ILE A 48 10.33 -12.41 10.57
C ILE A 48 9.39 -11.55 9.71
N ALA A 49 8.09 -11.87 9.71
CA ALA A 49 7.10 -11.14 8.94
C ALA A 49 6.91 -9.69 9.46
N ALA A 50 6.96 -9.48 10.77
CA ALA A 50 6.91 -8.16 11.40
C ALA A 50 8.15 -7.32 11.04
N LEU A 51 9.34 -7.91 11.13
CA LEU A 51 10.59 -7.26 10.73
C LEU A 51 10.58 -6.90 9.23
N ASN A 52 10.14 -7.82 8.38
CA ASN A 52 10.00 -7.57 6.95
C ASN A 52 9.02 -6.43 6.67
N SER A 53 7.90 -6.36 7.40
CA SER A 53 6.96 -5.24 7.27
C SER A 53 7.57 -3.90 7.73
N ALA A 54 8.36 -3.89 8.82
CA ALA A 54 9.03 -2.67 9.29
C ALA A 54 10.07 -2.17 8.27
N LEU A 55 10.88 -3.09 7.72
CA LEU A 55 11.80 -2.79 6.61
C LEU A 55 11.04 -2.28 5.38
N ALA A 56 9.84 -2.83 5.15
CA ALA A 56 9.02 -2.43 4.02
C ALA A 56 8.63 -0.94 4.07
N VAL A 57 8.21 -0.48 5.24
CA VAL A 57 7.87 0.94 5.48
C VAL A 57 9.05 1.85 5.16
N ALA A 58 10.27 1.48 5.57
CA ALA A 58 11.47 2.28 5.31
C ALA A 58 11.71 2.48 3.81
N TYR A 59 11.59 1.42 2.99
CA TYR A 59 11.77 1.56 1.55
C TYR A 59 10.61 2.31 0.88
N TYR A 60 9.37 2.14 1.34
CA TYR A 60 8.23 2.90 0.79
C TYR A 60 8.40 4.40 0.99
N VAL A 61 8.85 4.81 2.18
CA VAL A 61 9.14 6.22 2.49
C VAL A 61 10.28 6.74 1.62
N TRP A 62 11.30 5.91 1.37
CA TRP A 62 12.40 6.28 0.48
C TRP A 62 11.97 6.48 -0.98
N ILE A 63 11.04 5.66 -1.48
CA ILE A 63 10.42 5.85 -2.80
C ILE A 63 9.58 7.14 -2.83
N MET A 64 8.76 7.38 -1.80
CA MET A 64 7.98 8.62 -1.70
C MET A 64 8.91 9.84 -1.73
N LYS A 65 10.03 9.79 -1.00
CA LYS A 65 11.04 10.86 -1.04
C LYS A 65 11.52 11.12 -2.47
N HIS A 66 11.90 10.08 -3.22
CA HIS A 66 12.35 10.23 -4.61
C HIS A 66 11.27 10.84 -5.52
N ILE A 67 9.99 10.52 -5.31
CA ILE A 67 8.89 11.04 -6.14
C ILE A 67 8.67 12.55 -5.93
N TYR A 68 8.88 13.05 -4.71
CA TYR A 68 8.58 14.43 -4.35
C TYR A 68 9.80 15.35 -4.32
N PHE A 69 10.96 14.86 -3.88
CA PHE A 69 12.13 15.70 -3.57
C PHE A 69 13.26 15.58 -4.58
N ASP A 70 13.35 14.47 -5.33
CA ASP A 70 14.46 14.30 -6.27
C ASP A 70 14.12 14.88 -7.65
N GLU A 71 15.12 15.51 -8.26
CA GLU A 71 15.01 16.07 -9.60
C GLU A 71 15.25 14.98 -10.65
N PRO A 72 14.54 15.04 -11.80
CA PRO A 72 14.70 14.02 -12.83
C PRO A 72 16.14 14.01 -13.35
N VAL A 73 16.81 12.86 -13.18
CA VAL A 73 18.26 12.66 -13.41
C VAL A 73 18.66 12.81 -14.87
N ASP A 74 17.72 12.67 -15.81
CA ASP A 74 17.97 12.91 -17.22
C ASP A 74 16.95 13.90 -17.78
N GLY A 75 17.42 14.82 -18.62
CA GLY A 75 16.63 15.73 -19.45
C GLY A 75 15.59 15.05 -20.36
N THR A 76 15.37 13.74 -20.19
CA THR A 76 14.20 12.97 -20.60
C THR A 76 12.94 13.57 -19.99
N GLN A 77 12.46 14.63 -20.64
CA GLN A 77 11.09 15.12 -20.57
C GLN A 77 10.11 14.10 -21.18
N ALA A 78 10.18 12.83 -20.79
CA ALA A 78 9.12 11.88 -21.06
C ALA A 78 7.87 12.43 -20.37
N LYS A 79 7.02 13.08 -21.18
CA LYS A 79 5.72 13.59 -20.80
C LYS A 79 4.93 12.35 -20.39
N ILE A 80 4.52 12.27 -19.14
CA ILE A 80 3.62 11.19 -18.71
C ILE A 80 2.34 11.43 -19.49
N THR A 81 2.12 10.65 -20.54
CA THR A 81 0.88 10.71 -21.31
C THR A 81 -0.23 10.22 -20.38
N ILE A 82 -1.01 11.18 -19.89
CA ILE A 82 -2.21 10.90 -19.10
C ILE A 82 -3.26 10.37 -20.09
N THR A 83 -3.23 9.07 -20.32
CA THR A 83 -4.29 8.38 -21.04
C THR A 83 -5.49 8.22 -20.10
N PRO A 84 -6.73 8.52 -20.51
CA PRO A 84 -7.91 8.37 -19.66
C PRO A 84 -8.01 6.98 -18.99
N GLY A 85 -7.56 5.92 -19.69
CA GLY A 85 -7.52 4.56 -19.15
C GLY A 85 -6.59 4.38 -17.95
N SER A 86 -5.48 5.11 -17.84
CA SER A 86 -4.57 4.98 -16.69
C SER A 86 -5.15 5.65 -15.44
N LEU A 87 -5.88 6.75 -15.59
CA LEU A 87 -6.62 7.40 -14.49
C LEU A 87 -7.75 6.52 -13.97
N ILE A 88 -8.54 5.93 -14.89
CA ILE A 88 -9.62 5.01 -14.52
C ILE A 88 -9.06 3.80 -13.77
N GLY A 89 -7.95 3.21 -14.26
CA GLY A 89 -7.28 2.11 -13.58
C GLY A 89 -6.81 2.48 -12.16
N GLN A 90 -6.22 3.66 -11.98
CA GLN A 90 -5.81 4.14 -10.66
C GLN A 90 -6.98 4.38 -9.71
N LEU A 91 -8.09 4.92 -10.21
CA LEU A 91 -9.30 5.12 -9.41
C LEU A 91 -9.92 3.79 -8.98
N ILE A 92 -9.97 2.81 -9.87
CA ILE A 92 -10.47 1.45 -9.55
C ILE A 92 -9.59 0.80 -8.48
N LEU A 93 -8.27 0.88 -8.61
CA LEU A 93 -7.33 0.32 -7.63
C LEU A 93 -7.41 1.03 -6.27
N LEU A 94 -7.55 2.35 -6.27
CA LEU A 94 -7.75 3.12 -5.05
C LEU A 94 -9.06 2.72 -4.36
N ALA A 95 -10.16 2.69 -5.13
CA ALA A 95 -11.47 2.29 -4.63
C ALA A 95 -11.43 0.87 -4.06
N GLY A 96 -10.80 -0.08 -4.76
CA GLY A 96 -10.60 -1.44 -4.29
C GLY A 96 -9.78 -1.49 -2.99
N THR A 97 -8.70 -0.71 -2.90
CA THR A 97 -7.84 -0.65 -1.71
C THR A 97 -8.59 -0.16 -0.47
N ILE A 98 -9.46 0.84 -0.63
CA ILE A 98 -10.29 1.36 0.47
C ILE A 98 -11.43 0.37 0.76
N TYR A 99 -12.11 -0.13 -0.27
CA TYR A 99 -13.21 -1.08 -0.14
C TYR A 99 -12.77 -2.33 0.62
N PHE A 100 -11.69 -2.99 0.19
CA PHE A 100 -11.16 -4.15 0.89
C PHE A 100 -10.60 -3.80 2.28
N GLY A 101 -10.00 -2.61 2.46
CA GLY A 101 -9.58 -2.15 3.79
C GLY A 101 -10.75 -2.09 4.78
N VAL A 102 -11.87 -1.49 4.37
CA VAL A 102 -13.04 -1.25 5.23
C VAL A 102 -13.95 -2.48 5.34
N PHE A 103 -14.20 -3.22 4.25
CA PHE A 103 -15.11 -4.37 4.24
C PHE A 103 -14.44 -5.69 4.66
N ALA A 104 -13.15 -5.90 4.41
CA ALA A 104 -12.51 -7.14 4.84
C ALA A 104 -12.33 -7.18 6.37
N ALA A 105 -12.21 -6.04 7.03
CA ALA A 105 -12.13 -5.95 8.49
C ALA A 105 -13.35 -6.58 9.21
N PRO A 106 -14.61 -6.19 8.93
CA PRO A 106 -15.78 -6.80 9.57
C PRO A 106 -16.00 -8.26 9.16
N VAL A 107 -15.69 -8.65 7.92
CA VAL A 107 -15.76 -10.06 7.49
C VAL A 107 -14.79 -10.93 8.28
N PHE A 108 -13.57 -10.43 8.52
CA PHE A 108 -12.59 -11.14 9.33
C PHE A 108 -13.03 -11.30 10.80
N VAL A 109 -13.54 -10.22 11.41
CA VAL A 109 -14.11 -10.28 12.77
C VAL A 109 -15.22 -11.33 12.85
N SER A 110 -16.13 -11.37 11.87
CA SER A 110 -17.23 -12.34 11.85
C SER A 110 -16.80 -13.80 11.65
N THR A 111 -15.65 -14.05 11.01
CA THR A 111 -15.15 -15.41 10.75
C THR A 111 -14.46 -16.00 12.00
N LEU A 112 -13.89 -15.15 12.85
CA LEU A 112 -13.19 -15.56 14.08
C LEU A 112 -14.11 -15.67 15.31
N GLY A 113 -15.40 -15.39 15.15
CA GLY A 113 -16.39 -15.52 16.22
C GLY A 113 -16.22 -14.53 17.38
N LEU A 114 -15.59 -13.37 17.13
CA LEU A 114 -15.52 -12.23 18.06
C LEU A 114 -16.74 -11.31 17.91
#